data_AF-A0A7W2BN75-F1
#
_entry.id   AF-A0A7W2BN75-F1
#
_cell.length_a   1.000
_cell.length_b   1.000
_cell.length_c   1.000
_cell.angle_alpha   90.00
_cell.angle_beta   90.00
_cell.angle_gamma   90.00
#
_symmetry.space_group_name_H-M   'P 1'
#
loop_
_entity.id
_entity.type
_entity.pdbx_description
1 polymer ?
#
loop_
_entity_poly.entity_id
_entity_poly.type
_entity_poly.pdbx_seq_one_letter_code
_entity_poly.pdbx_strand_id
1 'polypeptide(L)'
;MRSGVNQRTGTWLEGFEHCVQSIGMILRTRLASRPWARDFGSRVPDLQDQNAANRFLIEFARDTVEALEADEPGFVVSEFRLDEGGRDGRFVFIIVGLFYPRGHLGDYSLTESREIAVSGQGRDLSGLEAVAA
;
A
#
# COMPACT_ATOMS: atom_id res chain seq x y z
N MET A 1 -14.65 -14.76 2.75
CA MET A 1 -14.01 -13.60 3.43
C MET A 1 -12.52 -13.78 3.22
N ARG A 2 -11.78 -12.72 2.87
CA ARG A 2 -10.32 -12.84 2.76
C ARG A 2 -9.73 -13.18 4.13
N SER A 3 -8.89 -14.20 4.19
CA SER A 3 -8.19 -14.60 5.41
C SER A 3 -6.74 -14.92 5.09
N GLY A 4 -5.89 -14.71 6.08
CA GLY A 4 -4.46 -14.98 5.99
C GLY A 4 -3.80 -14.91 7.35
N VAL A 5 -2.47 -14.96 7.35
CA VAL A 5 -1.67 -14.94 8.58
C VAL A 5 -0.89 -13.64 8.65
N ASN A 6 -0.85 -13.03 9.84
CA ASN A 6 -0.05 -11.86 10.09
C ASN A 6 1.44 -12.20 9.93
N GLN A 7 2.15 -11.45 9.08
CA GLN A 7 3.55 -11.70 8.77
C GLN A 7 4.48 -11.56 9.99
N ARG A 8 4.13 -10.71 10.96
CA ARG A 8 4.96 -10.40 12.15
C ARG A 8 4.57 -11.24 13.35
N THR A 9 3.28 -11.38 13.64
CA THR A 9 2.78 -12.03 14.86
C THR A 9 2.37 -13.49 14.64
N GLY A 10 2.15 -13.91 13.40
CA GLY A 10 1.63 -15.25 13.08
C GLY A 10 0.15 -15.44 13.44
N THR A 11 -0.56 -14.39 13.85
CA THR A 11 -1.99 -14.47 14.19
C THR A 11 -2.85 -14.52 12.94
N TRP A 12 -4.06 -15.08 13.05
CA TRP A 12 -5.04 -15.02 11.97
C TRP A 12 -5.51 -13.59 11.72
N LEU A 13 -5.51 -13.18 10.45
CA LEU A 13 -6.07 -11.93 9.98
C LEU A 13 -7.23 -12.21 9.03
N GLU A 14 -8.28 -11.42 9.14
CA GLU A 14 -9.47 -11.53 8.31
C GLU A 14 -9.93 -10.16 7.83
N GLY A 15 -10.59 -10.14 6.67
CA GLY A 15 -11.21 -8.92 6.15
C GLY A 15 -10.19 -7.80 5.89
N PHE A 16 -10.51 -6.60 6.36
CA PHE A 16 -9.75 -5.40 6.06
C PHE A 16 -8.32 -5.40 6.62
N GLU A 17 -8.08 -6.01 7.78
CA GLU A 17 -6.72 -6.13 8.34
C GLU A 17 -5.77 -6.89 7.41
N HIS A 18 -6.29 -7.95 6.78
CA HIS A 18 -5.52 -8.66 5.75
C HIS A 18 -5.29 -7.80 4.50
N CYS A 19 -6.17 -6.83 4.21
CA CYS A 19 -6.04 -5.85 3.12
C CYS A 19 -4.90 -4.88 3.38
N VAL A 20 -4.87 -4.30 4.56
CA VAL A 20 -3.82 -3.41 5.00
C VAL A 20 -2.45 -4.10 4.93
N GLN A 21 -2.36 -5.36 5.38
CA GLN A 21 -1.12 -6.13 5.24
C GLN A 21 -0.70 -6.35 3.79
N SER A 22 -1.65 -6.68 2.91
CA SER A 22 -1.38 -6.92 1.49
C SER A 22 -0.88 -5.64 0.79
N ILE A 23 -1.53 -4.50 1.06
CA ILE A 23 -1.12 -3.17 0.58
C ILE A 23 0.31 -2.86 1.04
N GLY A 24 0.60 -3.03 2.34
CA GLY A 24 1.95 -2.84 2.86
C GLY A 24 2.98 -3.74 2.19
N MET A 25 2.63 -4.99 1.90
CA MET A 25 3.47 -5.96 1.18
C MET A 25 3.74 -5.55 -0.27
N ILE A 26 2.74 -5.06 -1.00
CA ILE A 26 2.88 -4.60 -2.39
C ILE A 26 3.81 -3.37 -2.45
N LEU A 27 3.56 -2.38 -1.59
CA LEU A 27 4.31 -1.11 -1.60
C LEU A 27 5.77 -1.26 -1.15
N ARG A 28 6.07 -2.20 -0.25
CA ARG A 28 7.46 -2.47 0.15
C ARG A 28 8.22 -3.38 -0.82
N THR A 29 7.53 -4.10 -1.69
CA THR A 29 8.18 -5.06 -2.59
C THR A 29 8.62 -4.36 -3.86
N ARG A 30 9.93 -4.31 -4.11
CA ARG A 30 10.46 -3.78 -5.38
C ARG A 30 10.00 -4.64 -6.55
N LEU A 31 9.53 -4.01 -7.62
CA LEU A 31 9.19 -4.69 -8.87
C LEU A 31 10.35 -5.56 -9.38
N ALA A 32 10.04 -6.70 -9.98
CA ALA A 32 11.02 -7.68 -10.49
C ALA A 32 11.96 -8.32 -9.44
N SER A 33 11.74 -8.10 -8.15
CA SER A 33 12.57 -8.71 -7.09
C SER A 33 12.23 -10.16 -6.77
N ARG A 34 10.99 -10.60 -7.02
CA ARG A 34 10.52 -11.95 -6.70
C ARG A 34 10.75 -12.92 -7.86
N PRO A 35 11.44 -14.06 -7.62
CA PRO A 35 11.50 -15.14 -8.60
C PRO A 35 10.08 -15.61 -8.96
N TRP A 36 9.82 -15.83 -10.25
CA TRP A 36 8.53 -16.29 -10.80
C TRP A 36 7.34 -15.33 -10.64
N ALA A 37 7.53 -14.16 -10.04
CA ALA A 37 6.49 -13.13 -9.88
C ALA A 37 7.10 -11.75 -10.11
N ARG A 38 7.62 -11.51 -11.32
CA ARG A 38 8.36 -10.27 -11.62
C ARG A 38 7.46 -9.05 -11.77
N ASP A 39 6.21 -9.27 -12.13
CA ASP A 39 5.22 -8.22 -12.30
C ASP A 39 4.62 -7.75 -10.97
N PHE A 40 4.90 -8.47 -9.87
CA PHE A 40 4.41 -8.16 -8.54
C PHE A 40 5.24 -7.09 -7.82
N GLY A 41 4.56 -6.14 -7.19
CA GLY A 41 5.14 -5.12 -6.31
C GLY A 41 4.97 -3.71 -6.85
N SER A 42 5.87 -2.81 -6.45
CA SER A 42 5.81 -1.40 -6.82
C SER A 42 7.19 -0.81 -7.11
N ARG A 43 7.18 0.38 -7.73
CA ARG A 43 8.37 1.23 -7.92
C ARG A 43 8.58 2.21 -6.77
N VAL A 44 7.70 2.21 -5.77
CA VAL A 44 7.81 3.05 -4.56
C VAL A 44 9.18 2.91 -3.86
N PRO A 45 9.78 1.70 -3.73
CA PRO A 45 11.13 1.55 -3.18
C PRO A 45 12.23 2.31 -3.93
N ASP A 46 12.04 2.58 -5.23
CA ASP A 46 13.03 3.29 -6.05
C ASP A 46 12.90 4.82 -5.94
N LEU A 47 11.78 5.29 -5.38
CA LEU A 47 11.54 6.69 -5.08
C LEU A 47 12.14 7.11 -3.72
N GLN A 48 12.47 6.15 -2.85
CA GLN A 48 13.13 6.43 -1.58
C GLN A 48 14.49 7.13 -1.80
N ASP A 49 14.87 8.01 -0.88
CA ASP A 49 16.05 8.89 -0.96
C ASP A 49 16.05 9.92 -2.11
N GLN A 50 14.96 10.06 -2.88
CA GLN A 50 14.82 11.14 -3.85
C GLN A 50 14.47 12.48 -3.19
N ASN A 51 14.75 13.57 -3.90
CA ASN A 51 14.40 14.91 -3.44
C ASN A 51 12.87 15.08 -3.37
N ALA A 52 12.36 15.54 -2.23
CA ALA A 52 10.93 15.77 -1.97
C ALA A 52 10.39 17.02 -2.69
N ALA A 53 10.50 17.04 -4.02
CA ALA A 53 9.86 18.02 -4.87
C ALA A 53 8.41 17.60 -5.20
N ASN A 54 7.59 18.52 -5.71
CA ASN A 54 6.22 18.19 -6.16
C ASN A 54 6.18 17.04 -7.19
N ARG A 55 7.23 16.92 -8.00
CA ARG A 55 7.40 15.80 -8.95
C ARG A 55 7.42 14.45 -8.24
N PHE A 56 8.14 14.34 -7.12
CA PHE A 56 8.21 13.12 -6.32
C PHE A 56 6.84 12.72 -5.77
N LEU A 57 6.03 13.68 -5.29
CA LEU A 57 4.69 13.39 -4.78
C LEU A 57 3.77 12.81 -5.86
N ILE A 58 3.85 13.34 -7.08
CA ILE A 58 3.07 12.85 -8.22
C ILE A 58 3.53 11.45 -8.65
N GLU A 59 4.85 11.22 -8.70
CA GLU A 59 5.42 9.90 -9.02
C GLU A 59 5.03 8.85 -7.96
N PHE A 60 5.11 9.21 -6.69
CA PHE A 60 4.74 8.33 -5.58
C PHE A 60 3.26 7.96 -5.63
N ALA A 61 2.38 8.94 -5.82
CA ALA A 61 0.94 8.71 -5.94
C ALA A 61 0.63 7.80 -7.14
N ARG A 62 1.23 8.08 -8.29
CA ARG A 62 1.06 7.27 -9.51
C ARG A 62 1.51 5.83 -9.29
N ASP A 63 2.74 5.62 -8.81
CA ASP A 63 3.31 4.27 -8.67
C ASP A 63 2.59 3.46 -7.58
N THR A 64 2.06 4.13 -6.56
CA THR A 64 1.21 3.51 -5.54
C THR A 64 -0.12 3.02 -6.14
N VAL A 65 -0.81 3.88 -6.89
CA VAL A 65 -2.08 3.52 -7.53
C VAL A 65 -1.87 2.40 -8.56
N GLU A 66 -0.86 2.50 -9.42
CA GLU A 66 -0.54 1.49 -10.45
C GLU A 66 -0.28 0.12 -9.82
N ALA A 67 0.46 0.07 -8.71
CA ALA A 67 0.75 -1.18 -8.00
C ALA A 67 -0.49 -1.78 -7.33
N LEU A 68 -1.34 -0.95 -6.71
CA LEU A 68 -2.55 -1.42 -6.04
C LEU A 68 -3.60 -1.92 -7.04
N GLU A 69 -3.76 -1.24 -8.17
CA GLU A 69 -4.67 -1.70 -9.24
C GLU A 69 -4.22 -3.02 -9.86
N ALA A 70 -2.91 -3.27 -9.94
CA ALA A 70 -2.36 -4.50 -10.49
C ALA A 70 -2.48 -5.70 -9.54
N ASP A 71 -2.15 -5.51 -8.26
CA ASP A 71 -1.93 -6.62 -7.32
C ASP A 71 -3.01 -6.75 -6.21
N GLU A 72 -3.86 -5.74 -5.97
CA GLU A 72 -4.89 -5.77 -4.91
C GLU A 72 -6.32 -5.56 -5.47
N PRO A 73 -7.01 -6.63 -5.91
CA PRO A 73 -8.36 -6.54 -6.49
C PRO A 73 -9.44 -6.16 -5.45
N GLY A 74 -9.11 -6.20 -4.15
CA GLY A 74 -10.02 -5.90 -3.06
C GLY A 74 -10.07 -4.42 -2.66
N PHE A 75 -9.26 -3.56 -3.25
CA PHE A 75 -9.18 -2.16 -2.84
C PHE A 75 -9.02 -1.23 -4.04
N VAL A 76 -9.91 -0.24 -4.16
CA VAL A 76 -9.85 0.77 -5.22
C VAL A 76 -9.58 2.12 -4.59
N VAL A 77 -8.48 2.76 -5.00
CA VAL A 77 -8.09 4.07 -4.49
C VAL A 77 -9.03 5.14 -5.03
N SER A 78 -9.62 5.94 -4.15
CA SER A 78 -10.43 7.11 -4.50
C SER A 78 -9.69 8.42 -4.30
N GLU A 79 -8.81 8.47 -3.30
CA GLU A 79 -8.08 9.69 -2.97
C GLU A 79 -6.71 9.38 -2.38
N PHE A 80 -5.76 10.27 -2.68
CA PHE A 80 -4.39 10.19 -2.21
C PHE A 80 -3.96 11.56 -1.68
N ARG A 81 -3.60 11.64 -0.40
CA ARG A 81 -3.21 12.88 0.27
C ARG A 81 -1.86 12.74 0.94
N LEU A 82 -1.11 13.83 0.99
CA LEU A 82 0.05 13.96 1.89
C LEU A 82 -0.43 14.59 3.19
N ASP A 83 -0.22 13.92 4.32
CA ASP A 83 -0.61 14.39 5.64
C ASP A 83 0.59 15.04 6.37
N GLU A 84 1.70 14.32 6.44
CA GLU A 84 2.94 14.81 7.05
C GLU A 84 4.11 14.67 6.08
N GLY A 85 4.94 15.72 5.98
CA GLY A 85 6.16 15.71 5.20
C GLY A 85 7.10 16.82 5.66
N GLY A 86 8.30 16.45 6.11
CA GLY A 86 9.19 17.38 6.80
C GLY A 86 10.68 17.15 6.57
N ARG A 87 11.51 18.01 7.19
CA ARG A 87 12.99 17.93 7.15
C ARG A 87 13.56 16.76 7.97
N ASP A 88 12.71 16.10 8.74
CA ASP A 88 12.97 14.87 9.48
C ASP A 88 13.03 13.62 8.57
N GLY A 89 12.65 13.76 7.30
CA GLY A 89 12.72 12.68 6.31
C GLY A 89 11.62 11.62 6.50
N ARG A 90 10.56 11.96 7.23
CA ARG A 90 9.35 11.14 7.37
C ARG A 90 8.25 11.71 6.48
N PHE A 91 7.62 10.84 5.72
CA PHE A 91 6.43 11.17 4.94
C PHE A 91 5.28 10.24 5.34
N VAL A 92 4.11 10.82 5.55
CA VAL A 92 2.86 10.11 5.83
C VAL A 92 1.87 10.47 4.74
N PHE A 93 1.42 9.45 4.02
CA PHE A 93 0.42 9.55 2.98
C PHE A 93 -0.87 8.89 3.46
N ILE A 94 -1.99 9.55 3.22
CA ILE A 94 -3.31 9.00 3.47
C ILE A 94 -3.90 8.54 2.14
N ILE A 95 -4.30 7.29 2.10
CA ILE A 95 -4.96 6.65 0.96
C ILE A 95 -6.40 6.33 1.38
N VAL A 96 -7.36 6.98 0.74
CA VAL A 96 -8.78 6.69 0.92
C VAL A 96 -9.22 5.84 -0.27
N GLY A 97 -10.00 4.81 -0.01
CA GLY A 97 -10.50 3.93 -1.06
C GLY A 97 -11.72 3.11 -0.68
N LEU A 98 -12.25 2.44 -1.68
CA LEU A 98 -13.34 1.49 -1.54
C LEU A 98 -12.75 0.09 -1.35
N PHE A 99 -13.08 -0.52 -0.22
CA PHE A 99 -12.75 -1.90 0.10
C PHE A 99 -13.89 -2.83 -0.29
N TYR A 100 -13.52 -3.91 -0.98
CA TYR A 100 -14.39 -4.99 -1.43
C TYR A 100 -14.01 -6.27 -0.69
N PRO A 101 -14.75 -6.67 0.37
CA PRO A 101 -14.42 -7.87 1.15
C PRO A 101 -14.33 -9.16 0.34
N ARG A 102 -15.01 -9.19 -0.82
CA ARG A 102 -15.03 -10.31 -1.78
C ARG A 102 -14.44 -9.95 -3.14
N GLY A 103 -13.72 -8.84 -3.28
CA GLY A 103 -13.09 -8.44 -4.54
C GLY A 103 -12.11 -9.50 -5.08
N HIS A 104 -11.43 -10.23 -4.20
CA HIS A 104 -10.59 -11.38 -4.56
C HIS A 104 -11.34 -12.56 -5.22
N LEU A 105 -12.68 -12.59 -5.14
CA LEU A 105 -13.55 -13.56 -5.80
C LEU A 105 -14.25 -12.97 -7.03
N GLY A 106 -13.98 -11.71 -7.39
CA GLY A 106 -14.66 -10.99 -8.45
C GLY A 106 -16.06 -10.48 -8.07
N ASP A 107 -16.43 -10.53 -6.79
CA ASP A 107 -17.70 -9.99 -6.28
C ASP A 107 -17.49 -8.58 -5.71
N TYR A 108 -17.93 -7.58 -6.47
CA TYR A 108 -17.83 -6.16 -6.14
C TYR A 108 -19.15 -5.57 -5.62
N SER A 109 -20.11 -6.40 -5.20
CA SER A 109 -21.42 -5.94 -4.73
C SER A 109 -21.41 -5.28 -3.35
N LEU A 110 -20.46 -5.68 -2.50
CA LEU A 110 -20.30 -5.14 -1.14
C LEU A 110 -19.14 -4.15 -1.11
N THR A 111 -19.44 -2.91 -0.77
CA THR A 111 -18.46 -1.82 -0.67
C THR A 111 -18.41 -1.26 0.75
N GLU A 112 -17.20 -1.04 1.23
CA GLU A 112 -16.94 -0.30 2.46
C GLU A 112 -15.94 0.82 2.16
N SER A 113 -16.27 2.07 2.50
CA SER A 113 -15.30 3.16 2.42
C SER A 113 -14.30 3.01 3.56
N ARG A 114 -13.00 2.96 3.24
CA ARG A 114 -11.92 2.75 4.19
C ARG A 114 -10.76 3.70 3.92
N GLU A 115 -10.04 4.02 4.98
CA GLU A 115 -8.88 4.90 4.95
C GLU A 115 -7.66 4.18 5.53
N ILE A 116 -6.51 4.38 4.89
CA ILE A 116 -5.25 3.75 5.25
C ILE A 116 -4.17 4.82 5.25
N ALA A 117 -3.45 4.93 6.35
CA ALA A 117 -2.24 5.72 6.43
C ALA A 117 -1.04 4.86 6.02
N VAL A 118 -0.29 5.30 5.02
CA VAL A 118 0.99 4.72 4.60
C VAL A 118 2.09 5.69 5.01
N SER A 119 2.96 5.26 5.92
CA SER A 119 4.10 6.05 6.35
C SER A 119 5.41 5.36 6.00
N GLY A 120 6.46 6.14 5.72
CA GLY A 120 7.82 5.64 5.53
C GLY A 120 8.81 6.47 6.35
N GLN A 121 9.70 5.80 7.08
CA GLN A 121 10.78 6.43 7.84
C GLN A 121 12.10 5.70 7.62
N GLY A 122 13.17 6.42 7.28
CA GLY A 122 14.54 5.89 7.22
C GLY A 122 14.96 5.29 5.87
N ARG A 123 16.16 4.69 5.86
CA ARG A 123 16.92 4.22 4.68
C ARG A 123 16.58 2.80 4.22
N ASP A 124 15.74 2.08 4.95
CA ASP A 124 15.37 0.71 4.62
C ASP A 124 13.84 0.53 4.58
N LEU A 125 13.40 -0.51 3.88
CA LEU A 125 11.99 -0.84 3.69
C LEU A 125 11.33 -1.33 4.99
N SER A 126 12.02 -1.29 6.14
CA SER A 126 11.50 -1.78 7.41
C SER A 126 10.53 -0.79 8.07
N GLY A 127 10.58 0.49 7.68
CA GLY A 127 9.71 1.55 8.21
C GLY A 127 8.48 1.86 7.36
N LEU A 128 8.22 1.12 6.27
CA LEU A 128 7.02 1.33 5.47
C LEU A 128 5.85 0.54 6.08
N GLU A 129 5.01 1.25 6.83
CA GLU A 129 3.85 0.67 7.51
C GLU A 129 2.57 1.27 6.90
N ALA A 130 1.70 0.37 6.42
CA ALA A 130 0.31 0.68 6.15
C ALA A 130 -0.49 0.34 7.40
N VAL A 131 -1.28 1.29 7.90
CA VAL A 131 -2.12 1.12 9.08
C VAL A 131 -3.51 1.64 8.73
N ALA A 132 -4.56 0.94 9.19
CA ALA A 132 -5.91 1.47 9.11
C ALA A 132 -5.96 2.80 9.88
N ALA A 133 -6.43 3.87 9.22
CA ALA A 133 -6.59 5.18 9.85
C ALA A 133 -7.83 5.20 10.77
#